data_AF-A0A4Q4BUB5-F1
#
_entry.id   AF-A0A4Q4BUB5-F1
#
_cell.length_a   1.000
_cell.length_b   1.000
_cell.length_c   1.000
_cell.angle_alpha   90.00
_cell.angle_beta   90.00
_cell.angle_gamma   90.00
#
_symmetry.space_group_name_H-M   'P 1'
#
loop_
_entity.id
_entity.type
_entity.pdbx_description
1 polymer ?
#
loop_
_entity_poly.entity_id
_entity_poly.type
_entity_poly.pdbx_seq_one_letter_code
_entity_poly.pdbx_strand_id
1 'polypeptide(L)'
;GALGAMVLAAMKGRLTYSVISQALASTTRLSAFVIFILLGARMFSLTFYGVNGHLWVEHLLVSLPGGETGFLIVVSILVFLLAFFLDFFELAFIIVPLLVAPAEALAIDLIWFGVILAVNMQTSFMHPPFGFALFYLRSVAPRSPYNDKVTGERLAGVSTGQIYWGAVPFVVIQVVMIGLTIAFPSMVMHYKGVVVDPSTIEIKVPTLQQLSPGGATGGATLGAPKLGAPNVGGTGDSAPAEGGTVAPALPGPKLGAPVINP
;
A
#
# COMPACT_ATOMS: atom_id res chain seq x y z
N GLY A 1 -3.30 -20.59 -16.20
CA GLY A 1 -2.33 -21.70 -16.37
C GLY A 1 -3.01 -23.05 -16.34
N ALA A 2 -3.30 -23.59 -15.15
CA ALA A 2 -3.82 -24.95 -14.97
C ALA A 2 -5.14 -25.25 -15.70
N LEU A 3 -6.13 -24.34 -15.63
CA LEU A 3 -7.38 -24.45 -16.39
C LEU A 3 -7.16 -24.57 -17.91
N GLY A 4 -6.30 -23.72 -18.48
CA GLY A 4 -5.96 -23.78 -19.91
C GLY A 4 -5.23 -25.08 -20.30
N ALA A 5 -4.33 -25.58 -19.43
CA ALA A 5 -3.66 -26.86 -19.65
C ALA A 5 -4.63 -28.05 -19.58
N MET A 6 -5.62 -28.02 -18.68
CA MET A 6 -6.68 -29.04 -18.61
C MET A 6 -7.54 -29.04 -19.87
N VAL A 7 -7.94 -27.86 -20.36
CA VAL A 7 -8.72 -27.73 -21.61
C VAL A 7 -7.94 -28.27 -22.80
N LEU A 8 -6.66 -27.90 -22.94
CA LEU A 8 -5.78 -28.42 -24.00
C LEU A 8 -5.57 -29.94 -23.92
N ALA A 9 -5.41 -30.48 -22.70
CA ALA A 9 -5.27 -31.92 -22.48
C ALA A 9 -6.57 -32.68 -22.82
N ALA A 10 -7.73 -32.10 -22.51
CA ALA A 10 -9.03 -32.64 -22.89
C ALA A 10 -9.22 -32.64 -24.41
N MET A 11 -8.91 -31.52 -25.09
CA MET A 11 -8.96 -31.41 -26.55
C MET A 11 -8.01 -32.40 -27.25
N LYS A 12 -6.87 -32.75 -26.64
CA LYS A 12 -5.93 -33.76 -27.15
C LYS A 12 -6.28 -35.20 -26.75
N GLY A 13 -7.39 -35.44 -26.06
CA GLY A 13 -7.79 -36.79 -25.60
C GLY A 13 -6.80 -37.42 -24.61
N ARG A 14 -5.93 -36.62 -23.98
CA ARG A 14 -4.87 -37.06 -23.06
C ARG A 14 -5.25 -36.89 -21.58
N LEU A 15 -6.46 -36.40 -21.32
CA LEU A 15 -6.98 -36.21 -19.98
C LEU A 15 -7.55 -37.52 -19.44
N THR A 16 -6.71 -38.29 -18.74
CA THR A 16 -7.14 -39.48 -18.02
C THR A 16 -7.22 -39.23 -16.52
N TYR A 17 -8.09 -39.97 -15.83
CA TYR A 17 -8.23 -39.91 -14.37
C TYR A 17 -6.89 -40.11 -13.64
N SER A 18 -6.02 -40.98 -14.18
CA SER A 18 -4.68 -41.22 -13.65
C SER A 18 -3.79 -39.96 -13.72
N VAL A 19 -3.78 -39.24 -14.84
CA VAL A 19 -2.99 -37.99 -14.99
C VAL A 19 -3.51 -36.89 -14.08
N ILE A 20 -4.83 -36.76 -13.95
CA ILE A 20 -5.45 -35.80 -13.03
C ILE A 20 -5.07 -36.11 -11.58
N SER A 21 -5.23 -37.37 -11.15
CA SER A 21 -4.91 -37.80 -9.80
C SER A 21 -3.43 -37.64 -9.46
N GLN A 22 -2.52 -37.97 -10.38
CA GLN A 22 -1.08 -37.74 -10.21
C GLN A 22 -0.73 -36.26 -10.09
N ALA A 23 -1.30 -35.40 -10.96
CA ALA A 23 -1.07 -33.96 -10.92
C ALA A 23 -1.60 -33.34 -9.61
N LEU A 24 -2.80 -33.73 -9.18
CA LEU A 24 -3.37 -33.33 -7.88
C LEU A 24 -2.50 -33.80 -6.72
N ALA A 25 -2.10 -35.07 -6.68
CA ALA A 25 -1.28 -35.61 -5.60
C ALA A 25 0.08 -34.89 -5.49
N SER A 26 0.73 -34.59 -6.62
CA SER A 26 1.97 -33.81 -6.63
C SER A 26 1.76 -32.37 -6.15
N THR A 27 0.67 -31.73 -6.58
CA THR A 27 0.34 -30.36 -6.18
C THR A 27 0.03 -30.30 -4.68
N THR A 28 -0.82 -31.20 -4.18
CA THR A 28 -1.17 -31.29 -2.75
C THR A 28 0.04 -31.56 -1.89
N ARG A 29 0.97 -32.43 -2.32
CA ARG A 29 2.21 -32.70 -1.55
C ARG A 29 3.07 -31.45 -1.40
N LEU A 30 3.26 -30.68 -2.47
CA LEU A 30 4.03 -29.44 -2.41
C LEU A 30 3.32 -28.39 -1.54
N SER A 31 2.02 -28.21 -1.71
CA SER A 31 1.24 -27.28 -0.87
C SER A 31 1.23 -27.69 0.60
N ALA A 32 1.14 -28.99 0.90
CA ALA A 32 1.16 -29.49 2.28
C ALA A 32 2.51 -29.22 2.95
N PHE A 33 3.62 -29.35 2.22
CA PHE A 33 4.95 -28.99 2.72
C PHE A 33 5.03 -27.51 3.09
N VAL A 34 4.57 -26.62 2.20
CA VAL A 34 4.54 -25.17 2.47
C VAL A 34 3.64 -24.84 3.66
N ILE A 35 2.42 -25.40 3.72
CA ILE A 35 1.50 -25.17 4.85
C ILE A 35 2.09 -25.67 6.17
N PHE A 36 2.83 -26.78 6.16
CA PHE A 36 3.48 -27.30 7.36
C PHE A 36 4.58 -26.35 7.86
N ILE A 37 5.39 -25.79 6.95
CA ILE A 37 6.37 -24.74 7.29
C ILE A 37 5.67 -23.52 7.85
N LEU A 38 4.57 -23.06 7.23
CA LEU A 38 3.79 -21.93 7.71
C LEU A 38 3.21 -22.16 9.11
N LEU A 39 2.79 -23.37 9.44
CA LEU A 39 2.31 -23.71 10.78
C LEU A 39 3.44 -23.61 11.81
N GLY A 40 4.62 -24.15 11.51
CA GLY A 40 5.80 -24.03 12.36
C GLY A 40 6.24 -22.58 12.55
N ALA A 41 6.25 -21.80 11.46
CA ALA A 41 6.52 -20.37 11.46
C ALA A 41 5.54 -19.59 12.35
N ARG A 42 4.25 -19.92 12.31
CA ARG A 42 3.23 -19.28 13.15
C ARG A 42 3.39 -19.62 14.63
N MET A 43 3.71 -20.87 14.94
CA MET A 43 4.03 -21.27 16.31
C MET A 43 5.26 -20.51 16.83
N PHE A 44 6.34 -20.44 16.03
CA PHE A 44 7.53 -19.66 16.36
C PHE A 44 7.21 -18.18 16.59
N SER A 45 6.49 -17.56 15.65
CA SER A 45 6.10 -16.15 15.75
C SER A 45 5.29 -15.91 17.04
N LEU A 46 4.28 -16.73 17.33
CA LEU A 46 3.47 -16.59 18.53
C LEU A 46 4.30 -16.71 19.81
N THR A 47 5.17 -17.72 19.93
CA THR A 47 6.05 -17.88 21.09
C THR A 47 7.04 -16.72 21.19
N PHE A 48 7.60 -16.26 20.07
CA PHE A 48 8.53 -15.14 20.00
C PHE A 48 7.87 -13.83 20.50
N TYR A 49 6.62 -13.56 20.10
CA TYR A 49 5.85 -12.46 20.65
C TYR A 49 5.55 -12.67 22.15
N GLY A 50 5.20 -13.89 22.55
CA GLY A 50 4.92 -14.24 23.95
C GLY A 50 6.10 -14.04 24.90
N VAL A 51 7.34 -14.16 24.42
CA VAL A 51 8.57 -13.89 25.21
C VAL A 51 9.11 -12.46 25.02
N ASN A 52 8.33 -11.56 24.42
CA ASN A 52 8.73 -10.18 24.10
C ASN A 52 9.93 -10.07 23.16
N GLY A 53 10.14 -11.05 22.29
CA GLY A 53 11.24 -11.03 21.31
C GLY A 53 11.17 -9.84 20.34
N HIS A 54 9.97 -9.35 20.04
CA HIS A 54 9.76 -8.17 19.21
C HIS A 54 10.39 -6.91 19.81
N LEU A 55 10.31 -6.72 21.14
CA LEU A 55 10.95 -5.61 21.84
C LEU A 55 12.48 -5.73 21.80
N TRP A 56 13.00 -6.95 21.91
CA TRP A 56 14.44 -7.20 21.81
C TRP A 56 14.98 -6.84 20.42
N VAL A 57 14.26 -7.23 19.36
CA VAL A 57 14.61 -6.84 17.98
C VAL A 57 14.48 -5.33 17.79
N GLU A 58 13.44 -4.72 18.34
CA GLU A 58 13.26 -3.27 18.30
C GLU A 58 14.48 -2.55 18.88
N HIS A 59 14.88 -2.90 20.10
CA HIS A 59 16.07 -2.30 20.73
C HIS A 59 17.34 -2.52 19.91
N LEU A 60 17.54 -3.72 19.38
CA LEU A 60 18.71 -4.00 18.53
C LEU A 60 18.73 -3.13 17.28
N LEU A 61 17.61 -3.05 16.56
CA LEU A 61 17.56 -2.35 15.28
C LEU A 61 17.50 -0.82 15.44
N VAL A 62 16.89 -0.31 16.50
CA VAL A 62 16.89 1.12 16.85
C VAL A 62 18.27 1.57 17.36
N SER A 63 19.05 0.67 17.99
CA SER A 63 20.41 0.98 18.44
C SER A 63 21.44 1.11 17.30
N LEU A 64 21.06 0.78 16.06
CA LEU A 64 21.95 0.90 14.91
C LEU A 64 22.19 2.38 14.56
N PRO A 65 23.45 2.76 14.27
CA PRO A 65 23.77 4.10 13.80
C PRO A 65 23.16 4.32 12.41
N GLY A 66 22.49 5.47 12.21
CA GLY A 66 21.95 5.88 10.90
C GLY A 66 20.45 6.12 10.84
N GLY A 67 19.72 6.00 11.96
CA GLY A 67 18.29 6.33 12.04
C GLY A 67 17.45 5.54 11.02
N GLU A 68 16.48 6.21 10.40
CA GLU A 68 15.59 5.63 9.38
C GLU A 68 16.34 5.02 8.19
N THR A 69 17.32 5.74 7.62
CA THR A 69 18.06 5.26 6.44
C THR A 69 18.98 4.08 6.79
N GLY A 70 19.67 4.14 7.93
CA GLY A 70 20.52 3.06 8.40
C GLY A 70 19.74 1.76 8.64
N PHE A 71 18.57 1.88 9.28
CA PHE A 71 17.63 0.78 9.45
C PHE A 71 17.24 0.15 8.10
N LEU A 72 16.83 0.95 7.13
CA LEU A 72 16.38 0.45 5.82
C LEU A 72 17.48 -0.28 5.06
N ILE A 73 18.72 0.20 5.13
CA ILE A 73 19.87 -0.46 4.48
C ILE A 73 20.13 -1.81 5.15
N VAL A 74 20.22 -1.85 6.48
CA VAL A 74 20.52 -3.08 7.23
C VAL A 74 19.41 -4.11 7.03
N VAL A 75 18.14 -3.69 7.13
CA VAL A 75 17.00 -4.56 6.88
C VAL A 75 16.95 -5.04 5.44
N SER A 76 17.27 -4.18 4.47
CA SER A 76 17.33 -4.60 3.07
C SER A 76 18.41 -5.66 2.85
N ILE A 77 19.58 -5.52 3.44
CA ILE A 77 20.65 -6.52 3.34
C ILE A 77 20.23 -7.82 4.05
N LEU A 78 19.66 -7.71 5.25
CA LEU A 78 19.19 -8.86 6.02
C LEU A 78 18.13 -9.65 5.24
N VAL A 79 17.12 -8.97 4.71
CA VAL A 79 16.04 -9.61 3.94
C VAL A 79 16.58 -10.19 2.64
N PHE A 80 17.50 -9.49 1.96
CA PHE A 80 18.14 -10.00 0.75
C PHE A 80 18.90 -11.31 1.00
N LEU A 81 19.65 -11.40 2.11
CA LEU A 81 20.35 -12.63 2.48
C LEU A 81 19.40 -13.73 2.96
N LEU A 82 18.36 -13.40 3.71
CA LEU A 82 17.37 -14.39 4.17
C LEU A 82 16.51 -14.92 3.00
N ALA A 83 16.25 -14.09 1.98
CA ALA A 83 15.57 -14.45 0.74
C ALA A 83 16.33 -15.51 -0.07
N PHE A 84 17.57 -15.81 0.29
CA PHE A 84 18.30 -16.91 -0.31
C PHE A 84 17.88 -18.26 0.23
N PHE A 85 17.21 -18.35 1.38
CA PHE A 85 16.87 -19.64 2.00
C PHE A 85 15.38 -19.76 2.33
N LEU A 86 14.69 -18.64 2.46
CA LEU A 86 13.27 -18.56 2.77
C LEU A 86 12.48 -18.17 1.52
N ASP A 87 11.38 -18.88 1.26
CA ASP A 87 10.42 -18.53 0.22
C ASP A 87 9.60 -17.30 0.65
N PHE A 88 8.93 -16.65 -0.31
CA PHE A 88 8.28 -15.36 -0.12
C PHE A 88 7.18 -15.41 0.94
N PHE A 89 6.44 -16.52 1.03
CA PHE A 89 5.38 -16.67 2.03
C PHE A 89 6.00 -16.73 3.44
N GLU A 90 7.09 -17.46 3.62
CA GLU A 90 7.81 -17.62 4.87
C GLU A 90 8.43 -16.31 5.32
N LEU A 91 9.09 -15.58 4.41
CA LEU A 91 9.57 -14.23 4.70
C LEU A 91 8.42 -13.30 5.10
N ALA A 92 7.29 -13.36 4.37
CA ALA A 92 6.15 -12.50 4.63
C ALA A 92 5.54 -12.76 6.02
N PHE A 93 5.44 -14.02 6.45
CA PHE A 93 4.80 -14.37 7.71
C PHE A 93 5.72 -14.38 8.93
N ILE A 94 7.04 -14.53 8.75
CA ILE A 94 8.00 -14.56 9.86
C ILE A 94 8.69 -13.20 10.02
N ILE A 95 9.25 -12.67 8.93
CA ILE A 95 10.18 -11.55 8.97
C ILE A 95 9.44 -10.22 8.96
N VAL A 96 8.38 -10.07 8.15
CA VAL A 96 7.61 -8.81 8.12
C VAL A 96 7.11 -8.40 9.51
N PRO A 97 6.39 -9.25 10.27
CA PRO A 97 5.84 -8.81 11.55
C PRO A 97 6.94 -8.42 12.55
N LEU A 98 8.08 -9.11 12.48
CA LEU A 98 9.25 -8.84 13.32
C LEU A 98 9.92 -7.50 12.99
N LEU A 99 9.86 -7.05 11.73
CA LEU A 99 10.43 -5.78 11.29
C LEU A 99 9.47 -4.59 11.39
N VAL A 100 8.16 -4.83 11.44
CA VAL A 100 7.15 -3.76 11.56
C VAL A 100 7.29 -3.00 12.88
N ALA A 101 7.47 -3.69 14.01
CA ALA A 101 7.63 -3.05 15.32
C ALA A 101 8.79 -2.03 15.37
N PRO A 102 10.03 -2.37 14.96
CA PRO A 102 11.11 -1.39 14.88
C PRO A 102 10.88 -0.31 13.82
N ALA A 103 10.21 -0.61 12.70
CA ALA A 103 9.90 0.39 11.68
C ALA A 103 8.93 1.46 12.23
N GLU A 104 7.92 1.06 12.99
CA GLU A 104 6.99 1.96 13.69
C GLU A 104 7.70 2.78 14.77
N ALA A 105 8.59 2.16 15.55
CA ALA A 105 9.38 2.86 16.57
C ALA A 105 10.29 3.97 15.98
N LEU A 106 10.79 3.76 14.76
CA LEU A 106 11.57 4.74 14.00
C LEU A 106 10.71 5.72 13.18
N ALA A 107 9.38 5.67 13.32
CA ALA A 107 8.41 6.47 12.58
C ALA A 107 8.51 6.35 11.05
N ILE A 108 8.97 5.20 10.55
CA ILE A 108 9.07 4.91 9.13
C ILE A 108 7.68 4.62 8.58
N ASP A 109 7.39 5.10 7.38
CA ASP A 109 6.14 4.78 6.73
C ASP A 109 6.08 3.30 6.31
N LEU A 110 5.08 2.57 6.79
CA LEU A 110 4.92 1.13 6.55
C LEU A 110 4.65 0.79 5.08
N ILE A 111 4.05 1.68 4.30
CA ILE A 111 3.82 1.46 2.88
C ILE A 111 5.15 1.62 2.14
N TRP A 112 5.91 2.66 2.43
CA TRP A 112 7.24 2.82 1.85
C TRP A 112 8.17 1.65 2.21
N PHE A 113 8.19 1.28 3.48
CA PHE A 113 8.91 0.11 3.97
C PHE A 113 8.42 -1.19 3.29
N GLY A 114 7.11 -1.38 3.19
CA GLY A 114 6.51 -2.54 2.55
C GLY A 114 6.85 -2.65 1.06
N VAL A 115 6.94 -1.54 0.33
CA VAL A 115 7.37 -1.53 -1.08
C VAL A 115 8.85 -1.92 -1.20
N ILE A 116 9.72 -1.37 -0.36
CA ILE A 116 11.14 -1.78 -0.32
C ILE A 116 11.25 -3.28 -0.06
N LEU A 117 10.50 -3.78 0.93
CA LEU A 117 10.50 -5.18 1.30
C LEU A 117 9.96 -6.08 0.18
N ALA A 118 8.89 -5.65 -0.51
CA ALA A 118 8.28 -6.38 -1.62
C ALA A 118 9.23 -6.51 -2.82
N VAL A 119 9.92 -5.42 -3.19
CA VAL A 119 10.94 -5.45 -4.25
C VAL A 119 12.09 -6.37 -3.85
N ASN A 120 12.50 -6.35 -2.59
CA ASN A 120 13.56 -7.21 -2.06
C ASN A 120 13.16 -8.69 -2.10
N MET A 121 11.95 -9.03 -1.64
CA MET A 121 11.41 -10.40 -1.69
C MET A 121 11.30 -10.96 -3.10
N GLN A 122 11.02 -10.12 -4.11
CA GLN A 122 10.93 -10.57 -5.51
C GLN A 122 12.27 -11.13 -6.02
N THR A 123 13.40 -10.66 -5.48
CA THR A 123 14.73 -11.12 -5.89
C THR A 123 14.98 -12.59 -5.57
N SER A 124 14.25 -13.18 -4.59
CA SER A 124 14.38 -14.60 -4.22
C SER A 124 14.13 -15.53 -5.41
N PHE A 125 13.22 -15.16 -6.32
CA PHE A 125 12.88 -15.96 -7.50
C PHE A 125 13.96 -15.97 -8.58
N MET A 126 14.93 -15.07 -8.51
CA MET A 126 15.91 -14.81 -9.57
C MET A 126 17.33 -15.30 -9.24
N HIS A 127 17.55 -15.88 -8.05
CA HIS A 127 18.90 -16.19 -7.55
C HIS A 127 19.19 -17.72 -7.52
N PRO A 128 20.38 -18.18 -7.98
CA PRO A 128 20.72 -19.59 -8.28
C PRO A 128 20.37 -20.72 -7.29
N PRO A 129 20.45 -20.57 -5.95
CA PRO A 129 20.18 -21.62 -4.97
C PRO A 129 18.69 -21.97 -4.84
N PHE A 130 17.76 -21.03 -5.06
CA PHE A 130 16.31 -21.28 -4.90
C PHE A 130 15.42 -20.61 -5.96
N GLY A 131 16.01 -19.95 -6.96
CA GLY A 131 15.28 -19.28 -8.03
C GLY A 131 14.53 -20.26 -8.91
N PHE A 132 13.27 -20.55 -8.57
CA PHE A 132 12.39 -21.43 -9.35
C PHE A 132 12.30 -21.02 -10.81
N ALA A 133 12.39 -19.71 -11.10
CA ALA A 133 12.41 -19.20 -12.46
C ALA A 133 13.66 -19.65 -13.25
N LEU A 134 14.83 -19.70 -12.61
CA LEU A 134 16.06 -20.18 -13.24
C LEU A 134 16.02 -21.69 -13.48
N PHE A 135 15.49 -22.47 -12.54
CA PHE A 135 15.28 -23.90 -12.73
C PHE A 135 14.23 -24.21 -13.79
N TYR A 136 13.18 -23.39 -13.88
CA TYR A 136 12.18 -23.47 -14.93
C TYR A 136 12.80 -23.21 -16.31
N LEU A 137 13.55 -22.11 -16.46
CA LEU A 137 14.32 -21.82 -17.68
C LEU A 137 15.29 -22.95 -18.02
N ARG A 138 15.96 -23.52 -17.02
CA ARG A 138 16.84 -24.68 -17.19
C ARG A 138 16.11 -25.93 -17.65
N SER A 139 14.84 -26.11 -17.27
CA SER A 139 14.02 -27.27 -17.64
C SER A 139 13.58 -27.25 -19.11
N VAL A 140 13.40 -26.05 -19.67
CA VAL A 140 13.01 -25.84 -21.08
C VAL A 140 14.20 -25.56 -22.00
N ALA A 141 15.37 -25.21 -21.45
CA ALA A 141 16.57 -24.93 -22.22
C ALA A 141 17.20 -26.21 -22.82
N PRO A 142 17.52 -26.22 -24.12
CA PRO A 142 18.12 -27.37 -24.79
C PRO A 142 19.50 -27.69 -24.20
N ARG A 143 19.63 -28.93 -23.70
CA ARG A 143 20.87 -29.45 -23.08
C ARG A 143 21.94 -29.86 -24.10
N SER A 144 21.51 -30.21 -25.31
CA SER A 144 22.36 -30.71 -26.39
C SER A 144 22.40 -29.67 -27.51
N PRO A 145 23.49 -29.62 -28.32
CA PRO A 145 23.50 -28.80 -29.51
C PRO A 145 22.31 -29.13 -30.41
N TYR A 146 21.62 -28.10 -30.87
CA TYR A 146 20.43 -28.23 -31.71
C TYR A 146 20.65 -27.44 -33.00
N ASN A 147 20.20 -28.00 -34.12
CA ASN A 147 20.19 -27.28 -35.40
C ASN A 147 19.02 -26.31 -35.38
N ASP A 148 19.31 -25.02 -35.33
CA ASP A 148 18.26 -24.02 -35.42
C ASP A 148 17.51 -24.16 -36.75
N LYS A 149 16.18 -24.24 -36.67
CA LYS A 149 15.30 -24.41 -37.83
C LYS A 149 15.27 -23.17 -38.72
N VAL A 150 15.67 -22.01 -38.18
CA VAL A 150 15.64 -20.72 -38.89
C VAL A 150 16.99 -20.38 -39.50
N THR A 151 18.10 -20.55 -38.76
CA THR A 151 19.46 -20.22 -39.27
C THR A 151 20.23 -21.41 -39.84
N GLY A 152 19.83 -22.65 -39.59
CA GLY A 152 20.52 -23.87 -40.07
C GLY A 152 21.84 -24.19 -39.36
N GLU A 153 22.30 -23.31 -38.47
CA GLU A 153 23.54 -23.43 -37.71
C GLU A 153 23.38 -24.37 -36.49
N ARG A 154 24.47 -25.05 -36.10
CA ARG A 154 24.54 -25.85 -34.87
C ARG A 154 24.74 -24.92 -33.68
N LEU A 155 23.68 -24.58 -32.96
CA LEU A 155 23.82 -23.84 -31.70
C LEU A 155 24.22 -24.80 -30.58
N ALA A 156 25.19 -24.39 -29.76
CA ALA A 156 25.57 -25.11 -28.55
C ALA A 156 24.42 -25.13 -27.53
N GLY A 157 24.31 -26.20 -26.75
CA GLY A 157 23.34 -26.29 -25.66
C GLY A 157 23.60 -25.21 -24.59
N VAL A 158 22.53 -24.73 -23.94
CA VAL A 158 22.65 -23.67 -22.93
C VAL A 158 23.08 -24.29 -21.61
N SER A 159 24.23 -23.87 -21.10
CA SER A 159 24.76 -24.30 -19.80
C SER A 159 24.02 -23.62 -18.64
N THR A 160 23.96 -24.28 -17.49
CA THR A 160 23.37 -23.70 -16.27
C THR A 160 24.07 -22.40 -15.87
N GLY A 161 25.38 -22.30 -16.09
CA GLY A 161 26.16 -21.09 -15.82
C GLY A 161 25.75 -19.90 -16.68
N GLN A 162 25.38 -20.11 -17.95
CA GLN A 162 24.87 -19.04 -18.82
C GLN A 162 23.50 -18.52 -18.35
N ILE A 163 22.64 -19.40 -17.83
CA ILE A 163 21.35 -19.01 -17.26
C ILE A 163 21.58 -18.18 -15.99
N TYR A 164 22.53 -18.57 -15.14
CA TYR A 164 22.87 -17.83 -13.93
C TYR A 164 23.48 -16.46 -14.24
N TRP A 165 24.44 -16.40 -15.17
CA TRP A 165 25.00 -15.13 -15.62
C TRP A 165 23.98 -14.23 -16.32
N GLY A 166 22.94 -14.80 -16.94
CA GLY A 166 21.80 -14.04 -17.45
C GLY A 166 20.90 -13.44 -16.37
N ALA A 167 20.87 -14.03 -15.16
CA ALA A 167 20.06 -13.55 -14.04
C ALA A 167 20.73 -12.44 -13.24
N VAL A 168 22.07 -12.45 -13.13
CA VAL A 168 22.84 -11.47 -12.36
C VAL A 168 22.52 -10.02 -12.73
N PRO A 169 22.44 -9.62 -14.02
CA PRO A 169 22.08 -8.25 -14.40
C PRO A 169 20.74 -7.79 -13.84
N PHE A 170 19.74 -8.68 -13.79
CA PHE A 170 18.44 -8.37 -13.22
C PHE A 170 18.51 -8.19 -11.70
N VAL A 171 19.29 -9.01 -11.00
CA VAL A 171 19.52 -8.84 -9.56
C VAL A 171 20.19 -7.50 -9.28
N VAL A 172 21.18 -7.10 -10.08
CA VAL A 172 21.83 -5.79 -9.96
C VAL A 172 20.83 -4.66 -10.16
N ILE A 173 19.96 -4.74 -11.18
CA ILE A 173 18.90 -3.75 -11.40
C ILE A 173 17.97 -3.67 -10.19
N GLN A 174 17.61 -4.80 -9.57
CA GLN A 174 16.77 -4.77 -8.36
C GLN A 174 17.46 -4.17 -7.14
N VAL A 175 18.76 -4.44 -6.94
CA VAL A 175 19.52 -3.79 -5.88
C VAL A 175 19.61 -2.27 -6.12
N VAL A 176 19.80 -1.84 -7.37
CA VAL A 176 19.76 -0.42 -7.73
C VAL A 176 18.36 0.16 -7.49
N MET A 177 17.30 -0.55 -7.85
CA MET A 177 15.91 -0.12 -7.61
C MET A 177 15.63 0.06 -6.12
N ILE A 178 16.11 -0.85 -5.26
CA ILE A 178 16.01 -0.72 -3.80
C ILE A 178 16.78 0.52 -3.33
N GLY A 179 18.03 0.70 -3.78
CA GLY A 179 18.84 1.86 -3.44
C GLY A 179 18.19 3.19 -3.84
N LEU A 180 17.59 3.24 -5.04
CA LEU A 180 16.84 4.42 -5.52
C LEU A 180 15.58 4.65 -4.69
N THR A 181 14.87 3.58 -4.31
CA THR A 181 13.66 3.69 -3.49
C THR A 181 13.97 4.19 -2.08
N ILE A 182 15.15 3.83 -1.53
CA ILE A 182 15.65 4.34 -0.26
C ILE A 182 16.10 5.81 -0.40
N ALA A 183 16.80 6.16 -1.49
CA ALA A 183 17.30 7.52 -1.71
C ALA A 183 16.20 8.55 -2.05
N PHE A 184 15.14 8.12 -2.73
CA PHE A 184 14.04 8.96 -3.19
C PHE A 184 12.68 8.44 -2.67
N PRO A 185 12.36 8.63 -1.37
CA PRO A 185 11.10 8.16 -0.77
C PRO A 185 9.85 8.76 -1.44
N SER A 186 9.99 9.94 -2.06
CA SER A 186 8.92 10.62 -2.79
C SER A 186 8.35 9.84 -3.97
N MET A 187 9.07 8.83 -4.50
CA MET A 187 8.56 7.95 -5.55
C MET A 187 7.42 7.05 -5.05
N VAL A 188 7.43 6.67 -3.77
CA VAL A 188 6.44 5.77 -3.18
C VAL A 188 5.43 6.54 -2.33
N MET A 189 5.87 7.58 -1.63
CA MET A 189 5.06 8.38 -0.70
C MET A 189 4.08 9.36 -1.37
N HIS A 190 3.86 9.25 -2.70
CA HIS A 190 2.99 10.17 -3.45
C HIS A 190 1.51 10.14 -3.01
N TYR A 191 1.09 9.13 -2.24
CA TYR A 191 -0.27 9.03 -1.67
C TYR A 191 -0.46 9.88 -0.40
N LYS A 192 0.61 10.35 0.25
CA LYS A 192 0.52 11.40 1.27
C LYS A 192 0.27 12.72 0.55
N GLY A 193 -0.96 12.92 0.10
CA GLY A 193 -1.43 14.23 -0.34
C GLY A 193 -1.23 15.27 0.77
N VAL A 194 -1.19 16.55 0.39
CA VAL A 194 -1.11 17.68 1.32
C VAL A 194 -2.14 17.48 2.44
N VAL A 195 -1.71 17.61 3.71
CA VAL A 195 -2.61 17.57 4.86
C VAL A 195 -3.63 18.70 4.72
N VAL A 196 -4.80 18.39 4.17
CA VAL A 196 -5.92 19.33 4.07
C VAL A 196 -6.63 19.29 5.42
N ASP A 197 -6.37 20.30 6.23
CA ASP A 197 -7.01 20.51 7.52
C ASP A 197 -8.52 20.76 7.32
N PRO A 198 -9.43 19.88 7.81
CA PRO A 198 -10.87 20.00 7.59
C PRO A 198 -11.49 21.24 8.25
N SER A 199 -10.71 21.97 9.06
CA SER A 199 -11.08 23.27 9.64
C SER A 199 -11.07 24.44 8.64
N THR A 200 -10.46 24.27 7.45
CA THR A 200 -10.37 25.32 6.41
C THR A 200 -11.43 25.18 5.31
N ILE A 201 -12.33 24.19 5.42
CA ILE A 201 -13.37 23.92 4.42
C ILE A 201 -14.61 24.76 4.75
N GLU A 202 -14.71 25.98 4.18
CA GLU A 202 -15.97 26.74 4.14
C GLU A 202 -16.96 26.07 3.17
N ILE A 203 -17.81 25.18 3.69
CA ILE A 203 -18.97 24.69 2.94
C ILE A 203 -20.01 25.82 2.90
N LYS A 204 -19.96 26.66 1.86
CA LYS A 204 -21.01 27.62 1.56
C LYS A 204 -22.27 26.89 1.11
N VAL A 205 -23.09 26.47 2.06
CA VAL A 205 -24.47 26.04 1.81
C VAL A 205 -25.28 27.26 1.35
N PRO A 206 -25.88 27.25 0.14
CA PRO A 206 -26.79 28.30 -0.27
C PRO A 206 -27.97 28.35 0.71
N THR A 207 -28.13 29.46 1.41
CA THR A 207 -29.23 29.66 2.35
C THR A 207 -30.56 29.57 1.59
N LEU A 208 -31.31 28.49 1.78
CA LEU A 208 -32.67 28.38 1.27
C LEU A 208 -33.51 29.49 1.92
N GLN A 209 -34.01 30.38 1.07
CA GLN A 209 -34.98 31.45 1.35
C GLN A 209 -35.97 31.03 2.44
N GLN A 210 -35.77 31.55 3.65
CA GLN A 210 -36.61 31.28 4.80
C GLN A 210 -37.99 31.93 4.59
N LEU A 211 -38.97 31.10 4.25
CA LEU A 211 -40.38 31.45 4.24
C LEU A 211 -40.83 31.71 5.68
N SER A 212 -41.05 32.98 6.04
CA SER A 212 -41.65 33.36 7.33
C SER A 212 -43.12 32.95 7.42
N PRO A 213 -43.55 32.22 8.47
CA PRO A 213 -44.96 31.90 8.67
C PRO A 213 -45.61 32.96 9.57
N GLY A 214 -46.57 33.72 9.04
CA GLY A 214 -47.50 34.53 9.84
C GLY A 214 -47.68 35.96 9.36
N GLY A 215 -48.52 36.13 8.34
CA GLY A 215 -48.92 37.44 7.82
C GLY A 215 -49.98 37.30 6.74
N ALA A 216 -51.04 36.52 7.03
CA ALA A 216 -52.18 36.37 6.15
C ALA A 216 -53.03 37.64 6.18
N THR A 217 -52.91 38.47 5.13
CA THR A 217 -53.99 39.37 4.71
C THR A 217 -54.10 39.35 3.19
N GLY A 218 -55.03 38.54 2.71
CA GLY A 218 -55.91 38.95 1.61
C GLY A 218 -55.57 38.49 0.20
N GLY A 219 -56.27 37.44 -0.25
CA GLY A 219 -57.01 37.52 -1.51
C GLY A 219 -56.34 36.94 -2.75
N ALA A 220 -56.57 35.66 -2.99
CA ALA A 220 -56.52 35.11 -4.34
C ALA A 220 -57.66 35.70 -5.18
N THR A 221 -57.35 36.38 -6.28
CA THR A 221 -58.30 36.59 -7.38
C THR A 221 -57.60 36.35 -8.73
N LEU A 222 -57.96 35.23 -9.35
CA LEU A 222 -57.74 34.96 -10.77
C LEU A 222 -58.65 35.87 -11.61
N GLY A 223 -58.11 36.47 -12.68
CA GLY A 223 -58.85 36.83 -13.90
C GLY A 223 -59.17 38.31 -14.13
N ALA A 224 -58.24 39.04 -14.80
CA ALA A 224 -58.32 40.23 -15.68
C ALA A 224 -59.47 41.30 -15.58
N PRO A 225 -59.32 42.53 -16.12
CA PRO A 225 -58.27 43.56 -16.02
C PRO A 225 -58.80 45.00 -15.71
N LYS A 226 -57.87 45.95 -15.49
CA LYS A 226 -57.94 47.45 -15.52
C LYS A 226 -58.54 48.21 -14.31
N LEU A 227 -57.82 49.26 -13.85
CA LEU A 227 -58.13 50.71 -14.04
C LEU A 227 -57.70 51.59 -12.84
N GLY A 228 -57.04 52.73 -13.09
CA GLY A 228 -57.16 53.96 -12.27
C GLY A 228 -55.98 54.36 -11.34
N ALA A 229 -55.38 55.53 -11.61
CA ALA A 229 -54.37 56.28 -10.82
C ALA A 229 -55.00 56.97 -9.56
N PRO A 230 -54.35 57.87 -8.75
CA PRO A 230 -53.03 58.52 -8.87
C PRO A 230 -52.18 58.77 -7.58
N ASN A 231 -50.94 59.19 -7.86
CA ASN A 231 -49.88 59.98 -7.18
C ASN A 231 -50.14 60.74 -5.84
N VAL A 232 -49.04 60.98 -5.09
CA VAL A 232 -48.57 62.18 -4.29
C VAL A 232 -47.75 61.64 -3.10
N GLY A 233 -46.53 62.06 -2.71
CA GLY A 233 -45.62 63.18 -2.99
C GLY A 233 -44.74 63.45 -1.74
N GLY A 234 -43.51 63.96 -1.92
CA GLY A 234 -42.66 64.60 -0.88
C GLY A 234 -41.44 63.77 -0.40
N THR A 235 -40.17 63.95 -0.81
CA THR A 235 -39.18 65.08 -0.80
C THR A 235 -38.24 65.11 0.42
N GLY A 236 -36.93 65.05 0.12
CA GLY A 236 -35.81 65.67 0.86
C GLY A 236 -35.11 64.78 1.89
N ASP A 237 -33.80 64.86 2.15
CA ASP A 237 -32.63 65.36 1.42
C ASP A 237 -31.38 64.83 2.17
N SER A 238 -30.24 64.87 1.49
CA SER A 238 -28.83 64.62 1.88
C SER A 238 -28.32 64.65 3.35
N ALA A 239 -27.54 63.60 3.71
CA ALA A 239 -26.18 63.50 4.33
C ALA A 239 -25.55 64.65 5.19
N PRO A 240 -24.35 64.49 5.81
CA PRO A 240 -23.78 63.49 6.76
C PRO A 240 -23.03 64.16 7.96
N ALA A 241 -22.37 63.37 8.86
CA ALA A 241 -21.02 63.61 9.47
C ALA A 241 -20.82 63.34 11.00
N GLU A 242 -19.60 62.85 11.29
CA GLU A 242 -18.74 63.00 12.49
C GLU A 242 -18.90 62.20 13.82
N GLY A 243 -17.86 61.40 14.13
CA GLY A 243 -16.94 61.58 15.28
C GLY A 243 -17.35 61.19 16.71
N GLY A 244 -16.63 60.24 17.34
CA GLY A 244 -16.70 60.02 18.81
C GLY A 244 -15.89 58.83 19.35
N THR A 245 -15.23 59.02 20.49
CA THR A 245 -14.08 58.28 21.07
C THR A 245 -14.38 57.17 22.10
N VAL A 246 -13.49 56.16 22.14
CA VAL A 246 -12.98 55.25 23.22
C VAL A 246 -13.65 55.21 24.62
N ALA A 247 -14.01 54.00 25.12
CA ALA A 247 -13.67 53.46 26.48
C ALA A 247 -14.26 52.03 26.75
N PRO A 248 -13.72 51.24 27.73
CA PRO A 248 -13.77 49.77 27.79
C PRO A 248 -14.61 49.17 28.95
N ALA A 249 -15.03 47.89 28.88
CA ALA A 249 -15.50 47.01 29.99
C ALA A 249 -15.96 45.65 29.42
N LEU A 250 -15.98 44.47 30.05
CA LEU A 250 -15.54 43.83 31.31
C LEU A 250 -15.80 42.30 31.12
N PRO A 251 -15.15 41.38 31.85
CA PRO A 251 -15.22 39.93 31.61
C PRO A 251 -16.33 39.20 32.41
N GLY A 252 -16.78 38.03 31.94
CA GLY A 252 -17.48 37.04 32.77
C GLY A 252 -17.99 35.81 31.98
N PRO A 253 -18.40 34.69 32.62
CA PRO A 253 -18.03 34.17 33.94
C PRO A 253 -17.47 32.72 33.89
N LYS A 254 -16.65 32.36 34.88
CA LYS A 254 -16.22 30.97 35.14
C LYS A 254 -17.30 30.24 35.97
N LEU A 255 -17.82 29.13 35.46
CA LEU A 255 -18.44 28.03 36.21
C LEU A 255 -17.71 26.76 35.71
N GLY A 256 -17.04 25.91 36.49
CA GLY A 256 -17.18 25.52 37.89
C GLY A 256 -17.15 23.99 37.88
N ALA A 257 -15.98 23.38 38.10
CA ALA A 257 -15.86 21.93 38.31
C ALA A 257 -16.33 21.55 39.73
N PRO A 258 -16.61 20.26 39.99
CA PRO A 258 -15.81 19.59 41.03
C PRO A 258 -15.47 18.11 40.77
N VAL A 259 -14.16 17.80 40.91
CA VAL A 259 -13.45 16.77 41.73
C VAL A 259 -14.35 15.72 42.46
N ILE A 260 -14.07 14.42 42.68
CA ILE A 260 -12.88 13.72 43.24
C ILE A 260 -12.99 12.17 43.08
N ASN A 261 -11.86 11.51 42.79
CA ASN A 261 -11.21 10.28 43.35
C ASN A 261 -12.03 9.14 44.02
N PRO A 262 -11.49 7.90 44.14
CA PRO A 262 -10.24 7.57 44.86
C PRO A 262 -9.06 7.05 44.02
#